data_AF-A0A3B0XK56-F1
#
_entry.id   AF-A0A3B0XK56-F1
#
_cell.length_a   1.000
_cell.length_b   1.000
_cell.length_c   1.000
_cell.angle_alpha   90.00
_cell.angle_beta   90.00
_cell.angle_gamma   90.00
#
_symmetry.space_group_name_H-M   'P 1'
#
loop_
_entity.id
_entity.type
_entity.pdbx_description
1 polymer ?
#
loop_
_entity_poly.entity_id
_entity_poly.type
_entity_poly.pdbx_seq_one_letter_code
_entity_poly.pdbx_strand_id
1 'polypeptide(L)'
;MFFGLFKKKKKNVSSIADASYAVGDTGIRYHPDLIDGMKADHVNLLNIYTDIQVASEAKNFKKVAIYLNEFRIGLEDHLLKENVNLYIYLSHLLKGDAMNSELIAKFRKEMDGIASIALKFLAKYESIGDDPNLREGFADEFATIGKVLGNRIKREEETLYTLYVPPH
;
A
#
# COMPACT_ATOMS: atom_id res chain seq x y z
N MET A 1 70.35 -11.12 10.97
CA MET A 1 69.60 -12.34 11.32
C MET A 1 68.12 -12.02 11.36
N PHE A 2 67.34 -12.80 10.62
CA PHE A 2 65.93 -13.15 10.74
C PHE A 2 64.78 -12.11 10.62
N PHE A 3 63.83 -12.54 9.78
CA PHE A 3 62.51 -12.02 9.42
C PHE A 3 61.52 -11.96 10.59
N GLY A 4 60.53 -11.07 10.49
CA GLY A 4 59.35 -11.05 11.36
C GLY A 4 58.18 -10.26 10.77
N LEU A 5 57.59 -10.75 9.68
CA LEU A 5 56.31 -10.30 9.14
C LEU A 5 55.16 -10.69 10.09
N PHE A 6 54.46 -9.71 10.68
CA PHE A 6 53.12 -9.93 11.22
C PHE A 6 52.13 -8.91 10.67
N LYS A 7 51.38 -9.39 9.67
CA LYS A 7 50.26 -8.74 9.00
C LYS A 7 49.03 -8.81 9.93
N LYS A 8 48.65 -7.69 10.54
CA LYS A 8 47.42 -7.60 11.35
C LYS A 8 46.20 -7.66 10.42
N LYS A 9 45.53 -8.81 10.38
CA LYS A 9 44.27 -9.04 9.67
C LYS A 9 43.20 -8.11 10.28
N LYS A 10 42.74 -7.09 9.54
CA LYS A 10 41.51 -6.37 9.88
C LYS A 10 40.36 -7.39 9.80
N LYS A 11 39.72 -7.69 10.93
CA LYS A 11 38.42 -8.38 10.94
C LYS A 11 37.44 -7.44 10.25
N ASN A 12 37.05 -7.81 9.04
CA ASN A 12 35.92 -7.22 8.34
C ASN A 12 34.68 -7.68 9.13
N VAL A 13 34.11 -6.78 9.92
CA VAL A 13 32.76 -6.97 10.44
C VAL A 13 31.86 -6.68 9.25
N SER A 14 31.44 -7.74 8.57
CA SER A 14 30.43 -7.68 7.52
C SER A 14 29.16 -7.13 8.14
N SER A 15 28.82 -5.89 7.81
CA SER A 15 27.49 -5.33 7.98
C SER A 15 26.49 -6.27 7.29
N ILE A 16 25.47 -6.72 8.02
CA ILE A 16 24.32 -7.47 7.48
C ILE A 16 23.33 -6.44 6.91
N ALA A 17 23.78 -5.61 5.98
CA ALA A 17 22.95 -4.64 5.29
C ALA A 17 23.12 -4.85 3.79
N ASP A 18 21.99 -4.81 3.07
CA ASP A 18 21.85 -4.89 1.62
C ASP A 18 21.87 -6.29 0.98
N ALA A 19 21.14 -7.22 1.58
CA ALA A 19 20.74 -8.43 0.86
C ALA A 19 19.49 -8.14 0.01
N SER A 20 19.67 -7.39 -1.08
CA SER A 20 18.62 -7.20 -2.09
C SER A 20 18.55 -8.45 -2.96
N TYR A 21 17.61 -9.34 -2.67
CA TYR A 21 17.44 -10.57 -3.45
C TYR A 21 16.45 -10.33 -4.58
N ALA A 22 16.91 -10.45 -5.83
CA ALA A 22 16.05 -10.36 -7.01
C ALA A 22 15.23 -11.65 -7.17
N VAL A 23 13.95 -11.53 -7.54
CA VAL A 23 13.12 -12.69 -7.86
C VAL A 23 12.90 -12.75 -9.36
N GLY A 24 13.55 -13.70 -10.03
CA GLY A 24 13.48 -13.85 -11.49
C GLY A 24 14.15 -12.70 -12.26
N ASP A 25 13.72 -12.48 -13.51
CA ASP A 25 14.34 -11.54 -14.47
C ASP A 25 13.64 -10.16 -14.53
N THR A 26 12.76 -9.85 -13.56
CA THR A 26 11.98 -8.58 -13.55
C THR A 26 12.70 -7.41 -12.89
N GLY A 27 13.89 -7.64 -12.33
CA GLY A 27 14.63 -6.63 -11.57
C GLY A 27 14.01 -6.28 -10.21
N ILE A 28 12.83 -6.80 -9.87
CA ILE A 28 12.14 -6.56 -8.60
C ILE A 28 12.79 -7.40 -7.50
N ARG A 29 13.11 -6.73 -6.39
CA ARG A 29 13.85 -7.32 -5.27
C ARG A 29 13.01 -7.30 -4.00
N TYR A 30 13.37 -8.17 -3.08
CA TYR A 30 12.89 -8.07 -1.71
C TYR A 30 13.34 -6.74 -1.08
N HIS A 31 12.40 -6.03 -0.47
CA HIS A 31 12.61 -4.78 0.25
C HIS A 31 12.13 -4.96 1.69
N PRO A 32 13.04 -5.01 2.69
CA PRO A 32 12.67 -5.33 4.08
C PRO A 32 11.65 -4.33 4.66
N ASP A 33 11.72 -3.07 4.24
CA ASP A 33 10.86 -2.00 4.76
C ASP A 33 9.54 -1.82 3.98
N LEU A 34 9.26 -2.67 2.98
CA LEU A 34 8.07 -2.51 2.12
C LEU A 34 6.78 -2.55 2.94
N ILE A 35 6.63 -3.57 3.79
CA ILE A 35 5.41 -3.80 4.57
C ILE A 35 5.19 -2.68 5.58
N ASP A 36 6.24 -2.23 6.27
CA ASP A 36 6.15 -1.11 7.20
C ASP A 36 5.76 0.18 6.48
N GLY A 37 6.33 0.41 5.28
CA GLY A 37 5.93 1.51 4.42
C GLY A 37 4.46 1.43 3.99
N MET A 38 3.95 0.25 3.63
CA MET A 38 2.55 0.07 3.24
C MET A 38 1.57 0.30 4.40
N LYS A 39 1.92 -0.16 5.61
CA LYS A 39 1.15 0.14 6.83
C LYS A 39 1.14 1.63 7.16
N ALA A 40 2.27 2.31 6.96
CA ALA A 40 2.32 3.76 7.11
C ALA A 40 1.38 4.46 6.10
N ASP A 41 1.34 3.99 4.85
CA ASP A 41 0.39 4.48 3.84
C ASP A 41 -1.07 4.29 4.30
N HIS A 42 -1.42 3.13 4.88
CA HIS A 42 -2.75 2.89 5.45
C HIS A 42 -3.10 3.87 6.58
N VAL A 43 -2.19 4.12 7.51
CA VAL A 43 -2.41 5.08 8.60
C VAL A 43 -2.67 6.48 8.04
N ASN A 44 -1.90 6.90 7.04
CA ASN A 44 -2.09 8.19 6.39
C ASN A 44 -3.47 8.29 5.70
N LEU A 45 -3.87 7.25 4.98
CA LEU A 45 -5.20 7.18 4.34
C LEU A 45 -6.33 7.25 5.37
N LEU A 46 -6.22 6.54 6.50
CA LEU A 46 -7.22 6.56 7.57
C LEU A 46 -7.30 7.92 8.30
N ASN A 47 -6.17 8.61 8.43
CA ASN A 47 -6.15 9.98 8.96
C ASN A 47 -6.89 10.94 8.03
N ILE A 48 -6.60 10.91 6.73
CA ILE A 48 -7.29 11.76 5.74
C ILE A 48 -8.79 11.40 5.69
N TYR A 49 -9.15 10.11 5.79
CA TYR A 49 -10.55 9.69 5.87
C TYR A 49 -11.27 10.35 7.06
N THR A 50 -10.63 10.41 8.21
CA THR A 50 -11.16 11.05 9.41
C THR A 50 -11.29 12.57 9.22
N ASP A 51 -10.31 13.21 8.58
CA ASP A 51 -10.35 14.63 8.25
C ASP A 51 -11.50 14.99 7.29
N ILE A 52 -11.77 14.13 6.30
CA ILE A 52 -12.94 14.25 5.41
C ILE A 52 -14.23 14.15 6.23
N GLN A 53 -14.32 13.16 7.11
CA GLN A 53 -15.50 12.96 7.96
C GLN A 53 -15.78 14.19 8.82
N VAL A 54 -14.77 14.69 9.55
CA VAL A 54 -14.88 15.89 10.40
C VAL A 54 -15.29 17.12 9.57
N ALA A 55 -14.70 17.31 8.38
CA ALA A 55 -15.06 18.42 7.50
C ALA A 55 -16.51 18.31 6.98
N SER A 56 -16.96 17.09 6.66
CA SER A 56 -18.32 16.80 6.20
C SER A 56 -19.36 17.07 7.30
N GLU A 57 -19.10 16.61 8.52
CA GLU A 57 -19.96 16.85 9.70
C GLU A 57 -20.07 18.36 10.01
N ALA A 58 -18.98 19.10 9.85
CA ALA A 58 -18.95 20.56 9.96
C ALA A 58 -19.56 21.29 8.74
N LYS A 59 -20.06 20.56 7.73
CA LYS A 59 -20.58 21.09 6.45
C LYS A 59 -19.58 21.96 5.68
N ASN A 60 -18.29 21.78 5.92
CA ASN A 60 -17.23 22.51 5.24
C ASN A 60 -16.83 21.79 3.95
N PHE A 61 -17.71 21.84 2.95
CA PHE A 61 -17.54 21.07 1.70
C PHE A 61 -16.36 21.53 0.84
N LYS A 62 -15.90 22.78 0.99
CA LYS A 62 -14.64 23.22 0.37
C LYS A 62 -13.45 22.43 0.90
N LYS A 63 -13.42 22.20 2.22
CA LYS A 63 -12.39 21.41 2.88
C LYS A 63 -12.53 19.91 2.57
N VAL A 64 -13.77 19.41 2.45
CA VAL A 64 -14.04 18.04 1.97
C VAL A 64 -13.42 17.84 0.58
N ALA A 65 -13.62 18.74 -0.37
CA ALA A 65 -13.04 18.63 -1.71
C ALA A 65 -11.50 18.56 -1.70
N ILE A 66 -10.85 19.39 -0.86
CA ILE A 66 -9.39 19.36 -0.67
C ILE A 66 -8.94 17.99 -0.16
N TYR A 67 -9.55 17.50 0.90
CA TYR A 67 -9.18 16.22 1.51
C TYR A 67 -9.51 15.01 0.63
N LEU A 68 -10.59 15.06 -0.17
CA LEU A 68 -10.87 14.02 -1.16
C LEU A 68 -9.77 13.94 -2.22
N ASN A 69 -9.22 15.08 -2.64
CA ASN A 69 -8.10 15.10 -3.58
C ASN A 69 -6.81 14.56 -2.93
N GLU A 70 -6.51 14.92 -1.69
CA GLU A 70 -5.38 14.35 -0.94
C GLU A 70 -5.53 12.84 -0.76
N PHE A 71 -6.74 12.37 -0.43
CA PHE A 71 -7.05 10.95 -0.31
C PHE A 71 -6.88 10.21 -1.64
N ARG A 72 -7.32 10.82 -2.75
CA ARG A 72 -7.12 10.27 -4.10
C ARG A 72 -5.65 10.02 -4.39
N ILE A 73 -4.82 11.05 -4.21
CA ILE A 73 -3.38 10.98 -4.50
C ILE A 73 -2.75 9.87 -3.64
N GLY A 74 -3.02 9.86 -2.33
CA GLY A 74 -2.49 8.83 -1.44
C GLY A 74 -2.96 7.42 -1.81
N LEU A 75 -4.21 7.26 -2.25
CA LEU A 75 -4.74 5.96 -2.65
C LEU A 75 -4.10 5.48 -3.96
N GLU A 76 -3.94 6.35 -4.95
CA GLU A 76 -3.30 6.03 -6.23
C GLU A 76 -1.83 5.64 -6.03
N ASP A 77 -1.09 6.38 -5.19
CA ASP A 77 0.30 6.06 -4.84
C ASP A 77 0.41 4.70 -4.11
N HIS A 78 -0.48 4.45 -3.15
CA HIS A 78 -0.55 3.17 -2.43
C HIS A 78 -0.83 2.01 -3.40
N LEU A 79 -1.83 2.15 -4.27
CA LEU A 79 -2.20 1.14 -5.27
C LEU A 79 -1.05 0.83 -6.23
N LEU A 80 -0.32 1.86 -6.68
CA LEU A 80 0.82 1.68 -7.56
C LEU A 80 1.92 0.89 -6.86
N LYS A 81 2.23 1.24 -5.62
CA LYS A 81 3.24 0.55 -4.79
C LYS A 81 2.85 -0.90 -4.52
N GLU A 82 1.59 -1.18 -4.20
CA GLU A 82 1.07 -2.53 -4.02
C GLU A 82 1.23 -3.34 -5.32
N ASN A 83 0.78 -2.80 -6.44
CA ASN A 83 0.84 -3.46 -7.75
C ASN A 83 2.26 -3.78 -8.20
N VAL A 84 3.17 -2.80 -8.12
CA VAL A 84 4.52 -2.94 -8.65
C VAL A 84 5.43 -3.70 -7.68
N ASN A 85 5.43 -3.35 -6.39
CA ASN A 85 6.43 -3.85 -5.46
C ASN A 85 5.99 -5.10 -4.70
N LEU A 86 4.73 -5.17 -4.28
CA LEU A 86 4.23 -6.31 -3.50
C LEU A 86 3.77 -7.44 -4.41
N TYR A 87 2.82 -7.14 -5.28
CA TYR A 87 2.11 -8.13 -6.05
C TYR A 87 2.99 -8.82 -7.08
N ILE A 88 3.83 -8.09 -7.83
CA ILE A 88 4.76 -8.71 -8.77
C ILE A 88 5.77 -9.59 -8.01
N TYR A 89 6.32 -9.11 -6.90
CA TYR A 89 7.23 -9.90 -6.06
C TYR A 89 6.61 -11.22 -5.61
N LEU A 90 5.42 -11.17 -5.00
CA LEU A 90 4.73 -12.37 -4.50
C LEU A 90 4.37 -13.34 -5.64
N SER A 91 3.95 -12.82 -6.79
CA SER A 91 3.66 -13.67 -7.97
C SER A 91 4.90 -14.42 -8.47
N HIS A 92 6.09 -13.82 -8.36
CA HIS A 92 7.33 -14.51 -8.71
C HIS A 92 7.78 -15.49 -7.63
N LEU A 93 7.76 -15.07 -6.36
CA LEU A 93 8.19 -15.89 -5.23
C LEU A 93 7.37 -17.18 -5.14
N LEU A 94 6.06 -17.09 -5.40
CA LEU A 94 5.09 -18.16 -5.20
C LEU A 94 4.72 -18.88 -6.50
N LYS A 95 5.43 -18.63 -7.61
CA LYS A 95 5.10 -19.19 -8.95
C LYS A 95 5.01 -20.74 -8.98
N GLY A 96 5.73 -21.42 -8.09
CA GLY A 96 5.69 -22.89 -7.95
C GLY A 96 4.62 -23.42 -6.99
N ASP A 97 3.92 -22.54 -6.27
CA ASP A 97 2.90 -22.87 -5.30
C ASP A 97 1.52 -22.48 -5.86
N ALA A 98 0.80 -23.47 -6.38
CA ALA A 98 -0.49 -23.25 -7.02
C ALA A 98 -1.55 -22.66 -6.07
N MET A 99 -1.54 -23.08 -4.80
CA MET A 99 -2.51 -22.61 -3.80
C MET A 99 -2.27 -21.13 -3.49
N ASN A 100 -1.03 -20.77 -3.18
CA ASN A 100 -0.67 -19.39 -2.87
C ASN A 100 -0.77 -18.48 -4.10
N SER A 101 -0.45 -18.98 -5.30
CA SER A 101 -0.66 -18.24 -6.55
C SER A 101 -2.13 -17.89 -6.78
N GLU A 102 -3.06 -18.84 -6.53
CA GLU A 102 -4.50 -18.58 -6.63
C GLU A 102 -4.96 -17.56 -5.59
N LEU A 103 -4.43 -17.64 -4.37
CA LEU A 103 -4.71 -16.67 -3.31
C LEU A 103 -4.31 -15.24 -3.72
N ILE A 104 -3.09 -15.07 -4.24
CA ILE A 104 -2.61 -13.75 -4.73
C ILE A 104 -3.50 -13.23 -5.87
N ALA A 105 -3.89 -14.09 -6.81
CA ALA A 105 -4.78 -13.69 -7.91
C ALA A 105 -6.15 -13.20 -7.40
N LYS A 106 -6.71 -13.85 -6.36
CA LYS A 106 -7.95 -13.42 -5.70
C LYS A 106 -7.80 -12.05 -5.03
N PHE A 107 -6.70 -11.82 -4.31
CA PHE A 107 -6.41 -10.53 -3.67
C PHE A 107 -6.32 -9.38 -4.68
N ARG A 108 -5.61 -9.59 -5.80
CA ARG A 108 -5.52 -8.60 -6.90
C ARG A 108 -6.90 -8.28 -7.47
N LYS A 109 -7.66 -9.31 -7.87
CA LYS A 109 -9.00 -9.13 -8.46
C LYS A 109 -9.96 -8.39 -7.53
N GLU A 110 -9.90 -8.71 -6.24
CA GLU A 110 -10.66 -7.99 -5.22
C GLU A 110 -10.22 -6.53 -5.13
N MET A 111 -8.92 -6.24 -5.19
CA MET A 111 -8.43 -4.86 -5.13
C MET A 111 -8.91 -4.04 -6.32
N ASP A 112 -8.81 -4.60 -7.52
CA ASP A 112 -9.22 -3.90 -8.74
C ASP A 112 -10.69 -3.46 -8.65
N GLY A 113 -11.55 -4.31 -8.09
CA GLY A 113 -12.94 -3.99 -7.83
C GLY A 113 -13.11 -2.85 -6.83
N ILE A 114 -12.41 -2.93 -5.69
CA ILE A 114 -12.47 -1.92 -4.62
C ILE A 114 -11.91 -0.57 -5.10
N ALA A 115 -10.75 -0.58 -5.75
CA ALA A 115 -10.11 0.59 -6.33
C ALA A 115 -11.02 1.26 -7.36
N SER A 116 -11.66 0.49 -8.25
CA SER A 116 -12.61 1.03 -9.23
C SER A 116 -13.78 1.76 -8.55
N ILE A 117 -14.35 1.18 -7.50
CA ILE A 117 -15.46 1.79 -6.75
C ILE A 117 -14.99 3.07 -6.04
N ALA A 118 -13.85 3.03 -5.36
CA ALA A 118 -13.30 4.18 -4.64
C ALA A 118 -12.95 5.34 -5.59
N LEU A 119 -12.26 5.07 -6.71
CA LEU A 119 -11.89 6.11 -7.67
C LEU A 119 -13.12 6.73 -8.38
N LYS A 120 -14.17 5.94 -8.63
CA LYS A 120 -15.46 6.47 -9.13
C LYS A 120 -16.14 7.37 -8.12
N PHE A 121 -16.15 6.99 -6.84
CA PHE A 121 -16.66 7.83 -5.77
C PHE A 121 -15.88 9.16 -5.70
N LEU A 122 -14.55 9.10 -5.71
CA LEU A 122 -13.70 10.28 -5.68
C LEU A 122 -13.93 11.19 -6.89
N ALA A 123 -14.19 10.62 -8.07
CA ALA A 123 -14.48 11.40 -9.28
C ALA A 123 -15.86 12.06 -9.21
N LYS A 124 -16.87 11.35 -8.67
CA LYS A 124 -18.22 11.90 -8.50
C LYS A 124 -18.24 13.14 -7.60
N TYR A 125 -17.42 13.15 -6.56
CA TYR A 125 -17.43 14.20 -5.53
C TYR A 125 -16.30 15.23 -5.66
N GLU A 126 -15.58 15.25 -6.78
CA GLU A 126 -14.46 16.17 -7.01
C GLU A 126 -14.87 17.65 -6.88
N SER A 127 -16.08 18.01 -7.32
CA SER A 127 -16.62 19.37 -7.26
C SER A 127 -17.59 19.61 -6.09
N ILE A 128 -17.63 18.75 -5.06
CA ILE A 128 -18.58 18.87 -3.93
C ILE A 128 -18.48 20.20 -3.17
N GLY A 129 -17.30 20.85 -3.22
CA GLY A 129 -17.07 22.17 -2.66
C GLY A 129 -17.92 23.27 -3.31
N ASP A 130 -18.16 23.14 -4.62
CA ASP A 130 -18.78 24.17 -5.47
C ASP A 130 -20.19 23.79 -5.93
N ASP A 131 -20.52 22.49 -6.02
CA ASP A 131 -21.85 22.00 -6.42
C ASP A 131 -22.65 21.46 -5.21
N PRO A 132 -23.68 22.20 -4.74
CA PRO A 132 -24.52 21.75 -3.64
C PRO A 132 -25.31 20.47 -3.91
N ASN A 133 -25.59 20.14 -5.18
CA ASN A 133 -26.38 18.95 -5.53
C ASN A 133 -25.62 17.65 -5.21
N LEU A 134 -24.29 17.72 -5.14
CA LEU A 134 -23.44 16.60 -4.75
C LEU A 134 -23.40 16.36 -3.23
N ARG A 135 -24.01 17.22 -2.40
CA ARG A 135 -23.90 17.07 -0.94
C ARG A 135 -24.90 16.05 -0.40
N GLU A 136 -26.00 15.84 -1.12
CA GLU A 136 -26.98 14.81 -0.79
C GLU A 136 -26.38 13.42 -1.01
N GLY A 137 -26.55 12.53 -0.02
CA GLY A 137 -26.03 11.15 -0.07
C GLY A 137 -24.51 11.01 0.08
N PHE A 138 -23.73 12.10 0.09
CA PHE A 138 -22.27 12.03 0.23
C PHE A 138 -21.83 11.25 1.47
N ALA A 139 -22.42 11.55 2.63
CA ALA A 139 -22.03 10.93 3.90
C ALA A 139 -22.28 9.40 3.88
N ASP A 140 -23.39 8.95 3.31
CA ASP A 140 -23.75 7.53 3.25
C ASP A 140 -22.84 6.75 2.29
N GLU A 141 -22.54 7.34 1.13
CA GLU A 141 -21.60 6.76 0.17
C GLU A 141 -20.18 6.76 0.74
N PHE A 142 -19.76 7.83 1.42
CA PHE A 142 -18.45 7.93 2.06
C PHE A 142 -18.26 6.89 3.17
N ALA A 143 -19.31 6.65 3.98
CA ALA A 143 -19.30 5.59 5.00
C ALA A 143 -19.16 4.19 4.35
N THR A 144 -19.81 3.98 3.20
CA THR A 144 -19.70 2.73 2.44
C THR A 144 -18.28 2.51 1.93
N ILE A 145 -17.63 3.55 1.38
CA ILE A 145 -16.23 3.50 0.96
C ILE A 145 -15.32 3.15 2.15
N GLY A 146 -15.47 3.84 3.28
CA GLY A 146 -14.69 3.59 4.49
C GLY A 146 -14.79 2.14 4.97
N LYS A 147 -15.99 1.55 4.96
CA LYS A 147 -16.19 0.15 5.32
C LYS A 147 -15.44 -0.81 4.40
N VAL A 148 -15.51 -0.59 3.08
CA VAL A 148 -14.88 -1.47 2.09
C VAL A 148 -13.36 -1.37 2.18
N LEU A 149 -12.81 -0.16 2.26
CA LEU A 149 -11.36 0.06 2.38
C LEU A 149 -10.82 -0.44 3.74
N GLY A 150 -11.54 -0.22 4.85
CA GLY A 150 -11.11 -0.73 6.16
C GLY A 150 -11.06 -2.25 6.22
N ASN A 151 -12.05 -2.94 5.64
CA ASN A 151 -12.02 -4.40 5.52
C ASN A 151 -10.86 -4.90 4.65
N ARG A 152 -10.55 -4.14 3.60
CA ARG A 152 -9.43 -4.43 2.71
C ARG A 152 -8.09 -4.32 3.42
N ILE A 153 -7.82 -3.19 4.08
CA ILE A 153 -6.62 -2.93 4.88
C ILE A 153 -6.41 -4.07 5.89
N LYS A 154 -7.45 -4.43 6.64
CA LYS A 154 -7.38 -5.53 7.62
C LYS A 154 -6.92 -6.84 6.98
N ARG A 155 -7.51 -7.22 5.84
CA ARG A 155 -7.16 -8.48 5.16
C ARG A 155 -5.76 -8.45 4.55
N GLU A 156 -5.30 -7.31 4.07
CA GLU A 156 -3.92 -7.17 3.62
C GLU A 156 -2.95 -7.42 4.77
N GLU A 157 -3.14 -6.72 5.88
CA GLU A 157 -2.22 -6.78 7.02
C GLU A 157 -2.23 -8.14 7.73
N GLU A 158 -3.40 -8.75 7.90
CA GLU A 158 -3.54 -10.02 8.62
C GLU A 158 -3.19 -11.25 7.76
N THR A 159 -3.30 -11.14 6.43
CA THR A 159 -3.15 -12.29 5.53
C THR A 159 -2.09 -12.05 4.46
N LEU A 160 -2.28 -11.05 3.59
CA LEU A 160 -1.40 -10.86 2.43
C LEU A 160 0.05 -10.57 2.83
N TYR A 161 0.25 -9.68 3.78
CA TYR A 161 1.60 -9.24 4.20
C TYR A 161 2.39 -10.36 4.90
N THR A 162 1.71 -11.37 5.43
CA THR A 162 2.36 -12.56 6.03
C THR A 162 3.09 -13.42 5.00
N LEU A 163 2.71 -13.30 3.72
CA LEU A 163 3.34 -14.02 2.61
C LEU A 163 4.60 -13.33 2.09
N TYR A 164 4.86 -12.08 2.51
CA TYR A 164 6.00 -11.29 2.06
C TYR A 164 7.25 -11.63 2.87
N VAL A 165 7.97 -12.65 2.42
CA VAL A 165 9.20 -13.15 3.04
C VAL A 165 10.38 -13.01 2.08
N PRO A 166 11.64 -12.94 2.56
CA PRO A 166 12.83 -13.01 1.71
C PRO A 166 12.82 -14.28 0.85
N PRO A 167 13.37 -14.26 -0.37
CA PRO A 167 13.44 -15.45 -1.20
C PRO A 167 14.45 -16.45 -0.64
N HIS A 168 14.18 -17.74 -0.87
CA HIS A 168 15.02 -18.86 -0.43
C HIS A 168 16.15 -19.16 -1.41
#